data_AF-A0A562DLK2-F1
#
_entry.id   AF-A0A562DLK2-F1
#
_cell.length_a   1.000
_cell.length_b   1.000
_cell.length_c   1.000
_cell.angle_alpha   90.00
_cell.angle_beta   90.00
_cell.angle_gamma   90.00
#
_symmetry.space_group_name_H-M   'P 1'
#
loop_
_entity.id
_entity.type
_entity.pdbx_description
1 polymer ?
#
loop_
_entity_poly.entity_id
_entity_poly.type
_entity_poly.pdbx_seq_one_letter_code
_entity_poly.pdbx_strand_id
1 'polypeptide(L)'
;MLHGRRLGFGGTEARGLIADWAAVGRSGRYAAAGTTLDLEAGMAALQLPVQAVVLADDWLGPASSLHGLLAHLPRAQAGIVVLDQQQLQVRADHFSWMRSPGTVASTLAEKIFDQTQKRC
;
A
#
# COMPACT_ATOMS: atom_id res chain seq x y z
N MET A 1 -26.17 -8.60 -6.92
CA MET A 1 -25.60 -9.55 -5.92
C MET A 1 -24.21 -9.03 -5.56
N LEU A 2 -23.96 -8.66 -4.29
CA LEU A 2 -22.70 -8.06 -3.83
C LEU A 2 -21.65 -9.16 -3.57
N HIS A 3 -20.53 -9.13 -4.30
CA HIS A 3 -19.51 -10.19 -4.29
C HIS A 3 -18.41 -10.00 -3.22
N GLY A 4 -18.27 -8.81 -2.61
CA GLY A 4 -17.22 -8.55 -1.61
C GLY A 4 -17.43 -9.27 -0.26
N ARG A 5 -18.68 -9.56 0.11
CA ARG A 5 -18.99 -10.17 1.43
C ARG A 5 -18.47 -11.61 1.57
N ARG A 6 -18.18 -12.32 0.47
CA ARG A 6 -17.63 -13.69 0.51
C ARG A 6 -16.09 -13.75 0.62
N LEU A 7 -15.40 -12.64 0.34
CA LEU A 7 -13.93 -12.57 0.39
C LEU A 7 -13.42 -11.95 1.70
N GLY A 8 -14.31 -11.41 2.55
CA GLY A 8 -13.92 -10.65 3.75
C GLY A 8 -13.35 -9.26 3.46
N PHE A 9 -13.45 -8.80 2.20
CA PHE A 9 -12.90 -7.53 1.70
C PHE A 9 -13.83 -6.94 0.61
N GLY A 10 -14.05 -5.63 0.63
CA GLY A 10 -14.77 -4.88 -0.41
C GLY A 10 -16.31 -4.85 -0.32
N GLY A 11 -16.85 -4.69 0.89
CA GLY A 11 -18.29 -4.76 1.22
C GLY A 11 -19.27 -4.12 0.21
N THR A 12 -19.41 -2.79 0.24
CA THR A 12 -20.34 -1.97 -0.57
C THR A 12 -19.62 -1.13 -1.63
N GLU A 13 -18.40 -1.51 -1.97
CA GLU A 13 -17.61 -0.74 -2.91
C GLU A 13 -18.23 -0.78 -4.31
N ALA A 14 -18.02 0.31 -5.05
CA ALA A 14 -18.50 0.40 -6.42
C ALA A 14 -17.93 -0.77 -7.23
N ARG A 15 -18.76 -1.42 -8.05
CA ARG A 15 -18.36 -2.52 -8.94
C ARG A 15 -17.09 -2.21 -9.75
N GLY A 16 -16.89 -0.94 -10.10
CA GLY A 16 -15.69 -0.45 -10.75
C GLY A 16 -14.42 -0.66 -9.91
N LEU A 17 -14.43 -0.31 -8.63
CA LEU A 17 -13.27 -0.45 -7.75
C LEU A 17 -12.86 -1.92 -7.57
N ILE A 18 -13.84 -2.81 -7.39
CA ILE A 18 -13.59 -4.26 -7.31
C ILE A 18 -13.01 -4.77 -8.65
N ALA A 19 -13.52 -4.28 -9.78
CA ALA A 19 -13.01 -4.67 -11.10
C ALA A 19 -11.58 -4.18 -11.33
N ASP A 20 -11.26 -2.96 -10.92
CA ASP A 20 -9.92 -2.37 -11.01
C ASP A 20 -8.93 -3.14 -10.13
N TRP A 21 -9.28 -3.44 -8.88
CA TRP A 21 -8.44 -4.28 -8.01
C TRP A 21 -8.23 -5.68 -8.56
N ALA A 22 -9.28 -6.30 -9.11
CA ALA A 22 -9.14 -7.59 -9.74
C ALA A 22 -8.24 -7.51 -10.99
N ALA A 23 -8.28 -6.42 -11.76
CA ALA A 23 -7.40 -6.21 -12.89
C ALA A 23 -5.93 -6.07 -12.46
N VAL A 24 -5.65 -5.29 -11.43
CA VAL A 24 -4.31 -5.17 -10.83
C VAL A 24 -3.85 -6.52 -10.30
N GLY A 25 -4.66 -7.22 -9.49
CA GLY A 25 -4.30 -8.51 -8.92
C GLY A 25 -4.01 -9.61 -9.96
N ARG A 26 -4.66 -9.56 -11.14
CA ARG A 26 -4.41 -10.52 -12.23
C ARG A 26 -3.23 -10.16 -13.13
N SER A 27 -2.99 -8.87 -13.35
CA SER A 27 -2.06 -8.43 -14.40
C SER A 27 -0.83 -7.70 -13.87
N GLY A 28 -0.86 -7.27 -12.61
CA GLY A 28 0.12 -6.34 -12.05
C GLY A 28 0.09 -4.95 -12.71
N ARG A 29 -0.91 -4.62 -13.53
CA ARG A 29 -0.97 -3.34 -14.24
C ARG A 29 -1.93 -2.39 -13.56
N TYR A 30 -1.45 -1.18 -13.29
CA TYR A 30 -2.27 -0.09 -12.78
C TYR A 30 -2.90 0.67 -13.94
N ALA A 31 -4.20 0.47 -14.10
CA ALA A 31 -5.06 1.26 -14.97
C ALA A 31 -6.38 1.49 -14.23
N ALA A 32 -7.03 2.61 -14.48
CA ALA A 32 -8.35 2.91 -13.93
C ALA A 32 -9.34 3.12 -15.07
N ALA A 33 -10.51 2.49 -14.98
CA ALA A 33 -11.55 2.70 -15.97
C ALA A 33 -12.03 4.17 -15.93
N GLY A 34 -12.16 4.80 -17.10
CA GLY A 34 -12.68 6.17 -17.21
C GLY A 34 -11.65 7.30 -17.08
N THR A 35 -10.36 6.99 -16.97
CA THR A 35 -9.28 7.98 -17.09
C THR A 35 -8.46 7.76 -18.36
N THR A 36 -7.94 8.85 -18.93
CA THR A 36 -6.94 8.82 -20.01
C THR A 36 -5.51 8.90 -19.48
N LEU A 37 -5.34 8.99 -18.17
CA LEU A 37 -4.02 9.04 -17.53
C LEU A 37 -3.30 7.71 -17.67
N ASP A 38 -2.05 7.78 -18.13
CA ASP A 38 -1.10 6.67 -18.05
C ASP A 38 -0.53 6.62 -16.63
N LEU A 39 -1.20 5.85 -15.76
CA LEU A 39 -0.82 5.70 -14.35
C LEU A 39 0.57 5.06 -14.20
N GLU A 40 0.91 4.12 -15.08
CA GLU A 40 2.21 3.45 -15.09
C GLU A 40 3.34 4.44 -15.40
N ALA A 41 3.18 5.24 -16.45
CA ALA A 41 4.15 6.31 -16.76
C ALA A 41 4.23 7.35 -15.64
N GLY A 42 3.09 7.70 -15.05
CA GLY A 42 3.02 8.62 -13.90
C GLY A 42 3.81 8.11 -12.70
N MET A 43 3.58 6.85 -12.30
CA MET A 43 4.32 6.19 -11.22
C MET A 43 5.81 6.09 -11.53
N ALA A 44 6.16 5.70 -12.76
CA ALA A 44 7.56 5.54 -13.18
C ALA A 44 8.36 6.86 -13.15
N ALA A 45 7.67 8.00 -13.27
CA ALA A 45 8.27 9.32 -13.22
C ALA A 45 8.53 9.83 -11.78
N LEU A 46 7.93 9.20 -10.75
CA LEU A 46 8.06 9.64 -9.35
C LEU A 46 9.50 9.46 -8.84
N GLN A 47 10.10 10.57 -8.43
CA GLN A 47 11.44 10.64 -7.81
C GLN A 47 11.37 10.95 -6.31
N LEU A 48 10.22 10.70 -5.70
CA LEU A 48 9.98 11.02 -4.30
C LEU A 48 10.55 9.91 -3.40
N PRO A 49 10.99 10.26 -2.18
CA PRO A 49 11.22 9.28 -1.13
C PRO A 49 9.92 8.52 -0.82
N VAL A 50 9.99 7.19 -0.75
CA VAL A 50 8.82 6.34 -0.43
C VAL A 50 9.11 5.54 0.82
N GLN A 51 8.25 5.66 1.83
CA GLN A 51 8.29 4.81 3.02
C GLN A 51 7.09 3.88 2.97
N ALA A 52 7.34 2.59 2.98
CA ALA A 52 6.32 1.57 2.97
C ALA A 52 6.38 0.73 4.23
N VAL A 53 5.20 0.37 4.74
CA VAL A 53 5.05 -0.49 5.91
C VAL A 53 4.35 -1.78 5.48
N VAL A 54 4.92 -2.91 5.86
CA VAL A 54 4.30 -4.24 5.77
C VAL A 54 3.93 -4.69 7.16
N LEU A 55 2.75 -5.25 7.33
CA LEU A 55 2.34 -5.88 8.59
C LEU A 55 2.56 -7.39 8.47
N ALA A 56 3.25 -7.99 9.43
CA ALA A 56 3.77 -9.36 9.32
C ALA A 56 2.68 -10.44 9.09
N ASP A 57 1.46 -10.21 9.57
CA ASP A 57 0.32 -11.13 9.46
C ASP A 57 -0.74 -10.68 8.43
N ASP A 58 -0.42 -9.68 7.58
CA ASP A 58 -1.34 -9.15 6.58
C ASP A 58 -1.32 -9.98 5.29
N TRP A 59 -2.34 -10.83 5.15
CA TRP A 59 -2.57 -11.63 3.95
C TRP A 59 -3.29 -10.88 2.82
N LEU A 60 -3.91 -9.73 3.10
CA LEU A 60 -4.57 -8.88 2.09
C LEU A 60 -3.55 -7.95 1.43
N GLY A 61 -2.57 -7.46 2.19
CA GLY A 61 -1.44 -6.66 1.74
C GLY A 61 -0.09 -7.32 2.03
N PRO A 62 0.21 -8.53 1.51
CA PRO A 62 1.46 -9.21 1.80
C PRO A 62 2.66 -8.45 1.22
N ALA A 63 3.85 -8.71 1.77
CA ALA A 63 5.10 -8.10 1.32
C ALA A 63 5.31 -8.18 -0.19
N SER A 64 4.94 -9.30 -0.82
CA SER A 64 5.05 -9.50 -2.27
C SER A 64 4.19 -8.51 -3.07
N SER A 65 2.98 -8.20 -2.60
CA SER A 65 2.09 -7.22 -3.25
C SER A 65 2.68 -5.82 -3.14
N LEU A 66 3.25 -5.48 -1.98
CA LEU A 66 3.96 -4.21 -1.81
C LEU A 66 5.18 -4.12 -2.73
N HIS A 67 5.99 -5.18 -2.83
CA HIS A 67 7.11 -5.21 -3.76
C HIS A 67 6.66 -5.04 -5.22
N GLY A 68 5.53 -5.64 -5.59
CA GLY A 68 4.89 -5.43 -6.89
C GLY A 68 4.58 -3.96 -7.15
N LEU A 69 3.91 -3.29 -6.20
CA LEU A 69 3.65 -1.85 -6.28
C LEU A 69 4.94 -1.03 -6.42
N LEU A 70 5.95 -1.31 -5.61
CA LEU A 70 7.20 -0.57 -5.63
C LEU A 70 8.00 -0.77 -6.93
N ALA A 71 7.80 -1.88 -7.65
CA ALA A 71 8.42 -2.10 -8.96
C ALA A 71 7.94 -1.08 -10.02
N HIS A 72 6.76 -0.48 -9.83
CA HIS A 72 6.25 0.62 -10.68
C HIS A 72 6.88 1.98 -10.36
N LEU A 73 7.70 2.07 -9.31
CA LEU A 73 8.34 3.28 -8.83
C LEU A 73 9.88 3.20 -8.96
N PRO A 74 10.44 2.86 -10.14
CA PRO A 74 11.88 2.57 -10.31
C PRO A 74 12.81 3.75 -9.99
N ARG A 75 12.29 4.98 -9.96
CA ARG A 75 13.07 6.19 -9.63
C ARG A 75 12.84 6.67 -8.20
N ALA A 76 11.94 6.03 -7.46
CA ALA A 76 11.69 6.37 -6.07
C ALA A 76 12.76 5.76 -5.17
N GLN A 77 13.15 6.49 -4.12
CA GLN A 77 14.00 5.95 -3.07
C GLN A 77 13.10 5.24 -2.05
N ALA A 78 12.73 3.99 -2.33
CA ALA A 78 11.82 3.22 -1.49
C ALA A 78 12.54 2.58 -0.29
N GLY A 79 11.91 2.62 0.89
CA GLY A 79 12.31 1.89 2.08
C GLY A 79 11.11 1.12 2.60
N ILE A 80 11.34 -0.14 3.01
CA ILE A 80 10.30 -1.02 3.52
C ILE A 80 10.61 -1.34 4.97
N VAL A 81 9.63 -1.15 5.84
CA VAL A 81 9.69 -1.59 7.25
C VAL A 81 8.61 -2.64 7.46
N VAL A 82 9.00 -3.78 8.00
CA VAL A 82 8.05 -4.81 8.45
C VAL A 82 7.77 -4.56 9.93
N LEU A 83 6.50 -4.48 10.29
CA LEU A 83 6.04 -4.37 11.67
C LEU A 83 5.36 -5.67 12.08
N ASP A 84 5.78 -6.21 13.21
CA ASP A 84 5.20 -7.41 13.81
C ASP A 84 4.30 -7.09 15.02
N GLN A 85 3.71 -8.14 15.60
CA GLN A 85 2.85 -8.00 16.77
C GLN A 85 3.61 -7.45 18.00
N GLN A 86 4.91 -7.72 18.15
CA GLN A 86 5.69 -7.20 19.28
C GLN A 86 5.88 -5.69 19.16
N GLN A 87 6.03 -5.17 17.95
CA GLN A 87 6.13 -3.72 17.71
C GLN A 87 4.78 -3.00 17.81
N LEU A 88 3.70 -3.66 17.38
CA LEU A 88 2.35 -3.06 17.32
C LEU A 88 1.53 -3.23 18.60
N GLN A 89 1.86 -4.22 19.44
CA GLN A 89 1.08 -4.63 20.62
C GLN A 89 -0.36 -5.07 20.30
N VAL A 90 -0.63 -5.31 19.00
CA VAL A 90 -1.85 -5.87 18.43
C VAL A 90 -1.42 -6.80 17.29
N ARG A 91 -2.31 -7.69 16.84
CA ARG A 91 -2.04 -8.52 15.67
C ARG A 91 -1.62 -7.65 14.48
N ALA A 92 -0.55 -8.03 13.79
CA ALA A 92 -0.01 -7.27 12.67
C ALA A 92 -0.73 -7.64 11.36
N ASP A 93 -2.06 -7.55 11.36
CA ASP A 93 -2.90 -7.83 10.19
C ASP A 93 -3.50 -6.55 9.61
N HIS A 94 -4.16 -6.67 8.45
CA HIS A 94 -4.74 -5.57 7.67
C HIS A 94 -5.62 -4.57 8.46
N PHE A 95 -6.27 -5.00 9.54
CA PHE A 95 -7.25 -4.21 10.27
C PHE A 95 -6.86 -3.93 11.72
N SER A 96 -6.18 -4.87 12.36
CA SER A 96 -5.91 -4.84 13.80
C SER A 96 -5.01 -3.69 14.22
N TRP A 97 -4.06 -3.30 13.37
CA TRP A 97 -3.15 -2.16 13.62
C TRP A 97 -3.90 -0.83 13.84
N MET A 98 -5.09 -0.66 13.25
CA MET A 98 -5.87 0.57 13.39
C MET A 98 -6.38 0.84 14.81
N ARG A 99 -6.37 -0.17 15.69
CA ARG A 99 -6.65 0.00 17.12
C ARG A 99 -5.50 0.67 17.89
N SER A 100 -4.28 0.59 17.35
CA SER A 100 -3.06 1.20 17.91
C SER A 100 -2.20 1.75 16.76
N PRO A 101 -2.63 2.86 16.12
CA PRO A 101 -2.01 3.33 14.88
C PRO A 101 -0.66 4.03 15.07
N GLY A 102 -0.26 4.30 16.32
CA GLY A 102 0.91 5.13 16.66
C GLY A 102 2.20 4.63 16.00
N THR A 103 2.55 3.35 16.17
CA THR A 103 3.77 2.77 15.59
C THR A 103 3.77 2.87 14.07
N VAL A 104 2.65 2.52 13.41
CA VAL A 104 2.52 2.60 11.94
C VAL A 104 2.69 4.04 11.45
N ALA A 105 2.01 5.00 12.10
CA ALA A 105 2.08 6.41 11.73
C ALA A 105 3.48 6.99 11.92
N SER A 106 4.14 6.70 13.04
CA SER A 106 5.52 7.12 13.31
C SER A 106 6.49 6.57 12.27
N THR A 107 6.42 5.26 11.96
CA THR A 107 7.27 4.63 10.94
C THR A 107 7.07 5.24 9.56
N LEU A 108 5.84 5.60 9.18
CA LEU A 108 5.57 6.30 7.91
C LEU A 108 6.15 7.71 7.91
N ALA A 109 6.08 8.41 9.05
CA ALA A 109 6.53 9.79 9.17
C ALA A 109 8.06 9.95 9.26
N GLU A 110 8.80 8.96 9.76
CA GLU A 110 10.26 8.98 9.88
C GLU A 110 10.95 9.45 8.58
N LYS A 111 10.54 8.91 7.44
CA LYS A 111 11.14 9.28 6.15
C LYS A 111 10.79 10.70 5.69
N ILE A 112 9.64 11.23 6.12
CA ILE A 112 9.26 12.62 5.83
C ILE A 112 10.20 13.55 6.59
N PHE A 113 10.44 13.27 7.88
CA PHE A 113 11.27 14.11 8.73
C PHE A 113 12.77 14.03 8.39
N ASP A 114 13.28 12.85 8.03
CA ASP A 114 14.67 12.69 7.55
C ASP A 114 14.96 13.54 6.31
N GLN A 115 13.98 13.71 5.43
CA GLN A 115 14.12 14.49 4.20
C GLN A 115 14.03 16.00 4.46
N THR A 116 13.22 16.41 5.43
CA THR A 116 13.18 17.80 5.88
C THR A 116 14.50 18.22 6.53
N GLN A 117 15.11 17.35 7.35
CA GLN A 117 16.39 17.66 8.00
C GLN A 117 17.59 17.68 7.05
N LYS A 118 17.61 16.84 6.00
CA LYS A 118 18.70 16.86 4.99
C LYS A 118 18.67 18.09 4.06
N ARG A 119 17.59 18.87 4.08
CA ARG A 119 17.40 20.06 3.23
C ARG A 119 17.77 21.37 3.92
N CYS A 120 17.96 21.35 5.25
CA CYS A 120 18.45 22.48 6.05
C CYS A 120 19.97 22.43 6.16
#